data_AF-A0A9P7YLR3-F1
#
_entry.id   AF-A0A9P7YLR3-F1
#
_cell.length_a   1.000
_cell.length_b   1.000
_cell.length_c   1.000
_cell.angle_alpha   90.00
_cell.angle_beta   90.00
_cell.angle_gamma   90.00
#
_symmetry.space_group_name_H-M   'P 1'
#
loop_
_entity.id
_entity.type
_entity.pdbx_description
1 polymer ?
#
loop_
_entity_poly.entity_id
_entity_poly.type
_entity_poly.pdbx_seq_one_letter_code
_entity_poly.pdbx_strand_id
1 'polypeptide(L)'
;MARLSERQLKAINDNPINNSLDHVRATVQSSYRDADVQGPLVKFERLISDSVGRALVLKLIVTLLNLLAATTMPSVNGDGMLLNDLFSLIHGISSNAFDIGYAAELIKLSTHYPTTPPQSSAPFVTSVQQTPWSFNTGSLVDTSDLRRDLDPILKDELESNLIIDHPEFFNKFFDGVPRQGEIAAAVFEICKEAEAPLYKEGTGWVGWPEDCKESRVLHWLGQRINQFLQFANERGFQPPTRRRYFTTPNKPIPGSVSKRKLDVGIVYNQTNEASLENTNDDLLCDWSDVLVPGELKGDPREDNHSSTWLDLSRYAREIFSAEDTRRSVIGFTLCGPIMRLWELDRLGGVASPSFNIHEDGLMFISSILGFLWMTEKELGFDPTIHKSKGGRYIEITLDGQPEQLHLDEVIKRQRCVVGRATTCWKAYRDRDKSKSAFAVKDSWEDEERPEEGLLLKKVTEAGVENVVEYYYHETVCDRGAIVDIRNNVRKGLRDEVGKYPFQRVYLNSHK
;
A
#
# COMPACT_ATOMS: atom_id res chain seq x y z
N MET A 1 -5.34 -29.06 -16.98
CA MET A 1 -5.44 -30.21 -16.07
C MET A 1 -6.89 -30.40 -15.65
N ALA A 2 -7.40 -31.63 -15.64
CA ALA A 2 -8.74 -31.92 -15.12
C ALA A 2 -8.79 -31.54 -13.63
N ARG A 3 -9.89 -30.91 -13.19
CA ARG A 3 -10.07 -30.54 -11.77
C ARG A 3 -10.28 -31.79 -10.94
N LEU A 4 -9.45 -32.00 -9.92
CA LEU A 4 -9.63 -33.06 -8.94
C LEU A 4 -10.88 -32.79 -8.09
N SER A 5 -11.63 -33.85 -7.78
CA SER A 5 -12.75 -33.76 -6.85
C SER A 5 -12.26 -33.57 -5.40
N GLU A 6 -13.11 -33.02 -4.52
CA GLU A 6 -12.79 -32.88 -3.09
C GLU A 6 -12.42 -34.21 -2.43
N ARG A 7 -13.05 -35.32 -2.85
CA ARG A 7 -12.71 -36.67 -2.36
C ARG A 7 -11.29 -37.08 -2.76
N GLN A 8 -10.87 -36.78 -3.98
CA GLN A 8 -9.51 -37.05 -4.44
C GLN A 8 -8.48 -36.17 -3.73
N LEU A 9 -8.78 -34.88 -3.55
CA LEU A 9 -7.91 -33.96 -2.80
C LEU A 9 -7.73 -34.41 -1.35
N LYS A 10 -8.82 -34.83 -0.69
CA LYS A 10 -8.75 -35.38 0.67
C LYS A 10 -7.90 -36.66 0.73
N ALA A 11 -8.10 -37.60 -0.21
CA ALA A 11 -7.32 -38.83 -0.26
C ALA A 11 -5.81 -38.57 -0.48
N ILE A 12 -5.45 -37.56 -1.28
CA ILE A 12 -4.06 -37.15 -1.50
C ILE A 12 -3.46 -36.54 -0.22
N ASN A 13 -4.19 -35.66 0.46
CA ASN A 13 -3.73 -35.04 1.70
C ASN A 13 -3.55 -36.04 2.84
N ASP A 14 -4.46 -37.01 2.96
CA ASP A 14 -4.42 -38.04 4.00
C ASP A 14 -3.30 -39.08 3.74
N ASN A 15 -2.79 -39.18 2.51
CA ASN A 15 -1.82 -40.20 2.08
C ASN A 15 -0.66 -39.59 1.26
N PRO A 16 0.17 -38.71 1.86
CA PRO A 16 1.25 -38.04 1.13
C PRO A 16 2.36 -39.01 0.70
N ILE A 17 2.97 -38.73 -0.45
CA ILE A 17 4.05 -39.55 -1.04
C ILE A 17 5.35 -39.49 -0.21
N ASN A 18 5.62 -38.36 0.46
CA ASN A 18 6.80 -38.14 1.31
C ASN A 18 8.11 -38.62 0.63
N ASN A 19 8.93 -39.35 1.39
CA ASN A 19 10.25 -39.84 1.00
C ASN A 19 10.20 -41.16 0.22
N SER A 20 9.00 -41.68 -0.08
CA SER A 20 8.84 -42.99 -0.73
C SER A 20 9.50 -43.06 -2.10
N LEU A 21 9.68 -41.92 -2.79
CA LEU A 21 10.34 -41.84 -4.09
C LEU A 21 11.86 -41.61 -4.03
N ASP A 22 12.46 -41.42 -2.84
CA ASP A 22 13.88 -41.07 -2.71
C ASP A 22 14.80 -42.12 -3.34
N HIS A 23 14.46 -43.40 -3.19
CA HIS A 23 15.23 -44.49 -3.78
C HIS A 23 15.14 -44.49 -5.32
N VAL A 24 13.99 -44.13 -5.89
CA VAL A 24 13.82 -43.99 -7.35
C VAL A 24 14.67 -42.82 -7.84
N ARG A 25 14.59 -41.66 -7.17
CA ARG A 25 15.37 -40.46 -7.49
C ARG A 25 16.88 -40.72 -7.47
N ALA A 26 17.37 -41.32 -6.39
CA ALA A 26 18.78 -41.68 -6.25
C ALA A 26 19.23 -42.65 -7.35
N THR A 27 18.37 -43.61 -7.73
CA THR A 27 18.69 -44.53 -8.82
C THR A 27 18.81 -43.78 -10.15
N VAL A 28 17.84 -42.92 -10.49
CA VAL A 28 17.86 -42.11 -11.73
C VAL A 28 19.10 -41.20 -11.78
N GLN A 29 19.42 -40.52 -10.69
CA GLN A 29 20.61 -39.66 -10.58
C GLN A 29 21.92 -40.45 -10.71
N SER A 30 22.00 -41.63 -10.11
CA SER A 30 23.21 -42.48 -10.16
C SER A 30 23.44 -43.09 -11.53
N SER A 31 22.38 -43.46 -12.24
CA SER A 31 22.45 -44.11 -13.55
C SER A 31 22.70 -43.10 -14.68
N TYR A 32 22.46 -41.80 -14.47
CA TYR A 32 22.52 -40.78 -15.52
C TYR A 32 23.11 -39.45 -15.04
N ARG A 33 24.41 -39.45 -14.71
CA ARG A 33 25.15 -38.25 -14.19
C ARG A 33 25.15 -37.03 -15.13
N ASP A 34 24.88 -37.21 -16.43
CA ASP A 34 24.87 -36.14 -17.45
C ASP A 34 23.46 -35.65 -17.84
N ALA A 35 22.41 -36.21 -17.25
CA ALA A 35 21.05 -35.73 -17.46
C ALA A 35 20.80 -34.56 -16.51
N ASP A 36 20.89 -33.34 -17.03
CA ASP A 36 20.20 -32.22 -16.43
C ASP A 36 18.72 -32.61 -16.24
N VAL A 37 18.31 -32.83 -15.00
CA VAL A 37 16.98 -33.32 -14.61
C VAL A 37 15.89 -32.31 -15.04
N GLN A 38 16.28 -31.07 -15.35
CA GLN A 38 15.45 -30.01 -15.93
C GLN A 38 15.37 -30.04 -17.47
N GLY A 39 16.08 -30.96 -18.13
CA GLY A 39 16.20 -31.01 -19.59
C GLY A 39 14.91 -31.31 -20.37
N PRO A 40 14.95 -31.16 -21.71
CA PRO A 40 13.81 -31.39 -22.59
C PRO A 40 13.33 -32.86 -22.53
N LEU A 41 12.00 -33.06 -22.65
CA LEU A 41 11.32 -34.36 -22.50
C LEU A 41 11.90 -35.46 -23.41
N VAL A 42 12.40 -35.08 -24.59
CA VAL A 42 13.09 -35.97 -25.56
C VAL A 42 14.27 -36.74 -24.95
N LYS A 43 14.96 -36.20 -23.94
CA LYS A 43 16.03 -36.91 -23.23
C LYS A 43 15.48 -38.09 -22.40
N PHE A 44 14.31 -37.91 -21.77
CA PHE A 44 13.63 -38.95 -20.99
C PHE A 44 12.98 -40.02 -21.88
N GLU A 45 12.49 -39.66 -23.08
CA GLU A 45 11.98 -40.63 -24.05
C GLU A 45 13.08 -41.57 -24.56
N ARG A 46 14.27 -41.02 -24.85
CA ARG A 46 15.45 -41.81 -25.23
C ARG A 46 15.89 -42.74 -24.09
N LEU A 47 15.85 -42.27 -22.85
CA LEU A 47 16.14 -43.05 -21.65
C LEU A 47 15.23 -44.28 -21.56
N ILE A 48 13.93 -44.10 -21.74
CA ILE A 48 12.94 -45.18 -21.55
C ILE A 48 12.90 -46.15 -22.73
N SER A 49 13.52 -45.77 -23.84
CA SER A 49 13.65 -46.64 -25.01
C SER A 49 14.58 -47.83 -24.76
N ASP A 50 15.51 -47.75 -23.80
CA ASP A 50 16.43 -48.83 -23.41
C ASP A 50 15.89 -49.72 -22.26
N SER A 51 16.52 -50.89 -22.04
CA SER A 51 16.08 -51.86 -21.01
C SER A 51 16.29 -51.37 -19.57
N VAL A 52 17.22 -50.44 -19.35
CA VAL A 52 17.54 -49.88 -18.03
C VAL A 52 16.50 -48.84 -17.64
N GLY A 53 16.13 -47.94 -18.56
CA GLY A 53 15.05 -46.97 -18.40
C GLY A 53 13.70 -47.63 -18.14
N ARG A 54 13.39 -48.74 -18.82
CA ARG A 54 12.17 -49.52 -18.53
C ARG A 54 12.14 -50.09 -17.12
N ALA A 55 13.28 -50.60 -16.63
CA ALA A 55 13.39 -51.08 -15.26
C ALA A 55 13.16 -49.95 -14.23
N LEU A 56 13.57 -48.71 -14.55
CA LEU A 56 13.31 -47.54 -13.71
C LEU A 56 11.83 -47.18 -13.66
N VAL A 57 11.12 -47.20 -14.79
CA VAL A 57 9.67 -46.96 -14.84
C VAL A 57 8.92 -48.02 -14.04
N LEU A 58 9.30 -49.30 -14.17
CA LEU A 58 8.73 -50.38 -13.37
C LEU A 58 8.96 -50.16 -11.86
N LYS A 59 10.19 -49.77 -11.47
CA LYS A 59 10.54 -49.49 -10.08
C LYS A 59 9.74 -48.32 -9.51
N LEU A 60 9.50 -47.28 -10.31
CA LEU A 60 8.61 -46.17 -9.94
C LEU A 60 7.18 -46.66 -9.72
N ILE A 61 6.60 -47.41 -10.66
CA ILE A 61 5.21 -47.88 -10.56
C ILE A 61 5.04 -48.81 -9.36
N VAL A 62 6.00 -49.72 -9.10
CA VAL A 62 5.98 -50.59 -7.91
C VAL A 62 6.06 -49.78 -6.61
N THR A 63 6.85 -48.70 -6.61
CA THR A 63 6.92 -47.80 -5.45
C THR A 63 5.57 -47.11 -5.21
N LEU A 64 4.90 -46.66 -6.27
CA LEU A 64 3.57 -46.04 -6.19
C LEU A 64 2.48 -47.04 -5.78
N LEU A 65 2.55 -48.29 -6.23
CA LEU A 65 1.63 -49.36 -5.84
C LEU A 65 1.66 -49.64 -4.32
N ASN A 66 2.80 -49.44 -3.68
CA ASN A 66 2.96 -49.65 -2.24
C ASN A 66 2.43 -48.48 -1.38
N LEU A 67 1.99 -47.38 -2.00
CA LEU A 67 1.39 -46.26 -1.28
C LEU A 67 -0.08 -46.55 -0.98
N LEU A 68 -0.53 -46.17 0.22
CA LEU A 68 -1.93 -46.33 0.63
C LEU A 68 -2.90 -45.61 -0.35
N ALA A 69 -2.44 -44.50 -0.94
CA ALA A 69 -3.12 -43.76 -1.99
C ALA A 69 -3.55 -44.62 -3.20
N ALA A 70 -2.78 -45.65 -3.57
CA ALA A 70 -3.12 -46.53 -4.69
C ALA A 70 -4.42 -47.31 -4.45
N THR A 71 -4.72 -47.64 -3.20
CA THR A 71 -5.92 -48.39 -2.80
C THR A 71 -7.10 -47.52 -2.37
N THR A 72 -6.88 -46.21 -2.21
CA THR A 72 -7.94 -45.27 -1.79
C THR A 72 -8.41 -44.35 -2.91
N MET A 73 -7.58 -44.15 -3.96
CA MET A 73 -7.93 -43.32 -5.10
C MET A 73 -8.74 -44.11 -6.13
N PRO A 74 -9.78 -43.51 -6.75
CA PRO A 74 -10.51 -44.15 -7.85
C PRO A 74 -9.64 -44.26 -9.10
N SER A 75 -9.90 -45.28 -9.92
CA SER A 75 -9.31 -45.42 -11.25
C SER A 75 -9.71 -44.25 -12.15
N VAL A 76 -8.81 -43.87 -13.06
CA VAL A 76 -9.05 -42.83 -14.07
C VAL A 76 -9.64 -43.43 -15.35
N ASN A 77 -9.46 -44.73 -15.57
CA ASN A 77 -9.80 -45.41 -16.83
C ASN A 77 -11.07 -46.28 -16.75
N GLY A 78 -11.72 -46.36 -15.58
CA GLY A 78 -12.96 -47.11 -15.43
C GLY A 78 -13.39 -47.32 -13.98
N ASP A 79 -14.22 -48.34 -13.76
CA ASP A 79 -14.68 -48.73 -12.43
C ASP A 79 -13.55 -49.47 -11.68
N GLY A 80 -13.08 -48.89 -10.56
CA GLY A 80 -12.04 -49.51 -9.74
C GLY A 80 -11.19 -48.50 -8.98
N MET A 81 -10.02 -48.96 -8.52
CA MET A 81 -9.03 -48.15 -7.79
C MET A 81 -7.83 -47.83 -8.69
N LEU A 82 -7.08 -46.79 -8.36
CA LEU A 82 -5.83 -46.41 -9.01
C LEU A 82 -4.82 -47.57 -9.08
N LEU A 83 -4.85 -48.46 -8.08
CA LEU A 83 -4.09 -49.72 -8.08
C LEU A 83 -4.26 -50.51 -9.38
N ASN A 84 -5.48 -50.60 -9.92
CA ASN A 84 -5.76 -51.33 -11.15
C ASN A 84 -5.12 -50.66 -12.37
N ASP A 85 -5.11 -49.33 -12.42
CA ASP A 85 -4.45 -48.58 -13.49
C ASP A 85 -2.92 -48.80 -13.45
N LEU A 86 -2.34 -48.78 -12.25
CA LEU A 86 -0.92 -49.04 -12.04
C LEU A 86 -0.52 -50.47 -12.42
N PHE A 87 -1.36 -51.48 -12.13
CA PHE A 87 -1.13 -52.86 -12.59
C PHE A 87 -1.17 -52.99 -14.12
N SER A 88 -2.13 -52.32 -14.76
CA SER A 88 -2.20 -52.25 -16.24
C SER A 88 -0.95 -51.63 -16.85
N LEU A 89 -0.40 -50.60 -16.21
CA LEU A 89 0.87 -49.98 -16.62
C LEU A 89 2.06 -50.95 -16.51
N ILE A 90 2.16 -51.74 -15.43
CA ILE A 90 3.20 -52.79 -15.30
C ILE A 90 3.09 -53.81 -16.43
N HIS A 91 1.86 -54.24 -16.74
CA HIS A 91 1.62 -55.20 -17.80
C HIS A 91 1.98 -54.63 -19.19
N GLY A 92 1.61 -53.38 -19.46
CA GLY A 92 1.96 -52.67 -20.69
C GLY A 92 3.48 -52.53 -20.87
N ILE A 93 4.21 -52.20 -19.81
CA ILE A 93 5.68 -52.09 -19.87
C ILE A 93 6.33 -53.46 -20.12
N SER A 94 5.83 -54.50 -19.46
CA SER A 94 6.36 -55.86 -19.60
C SER A 94 6.08 -56.49 -20.98
N SER A 95 5.02 -56.03 -21.65
CA SER A 95 4.60 -56.50 -22.98
C SER A 95 5.05 -55.58 -24.13
N ASN A 96 5.85 -54.54 -23.86
CA ASN A 96 6.21 -53.47 -24.81
C ASN A 96 5.02 -52.74 -25.44
N ALA A 97 3.84 -52.79 -24.81
CA ALA A 97 2.63 -52.09 -25.23
C ALA A 97 2.35 -50.90 -24.31
N PHE A 98 3.30 -49.95 -24.21
CA PHE A 98 3.16 -48.75 -23.40
C PHE A 98 3.66 -47.51 -24.14
N ASP A 99 3.12 -46.34 -23.77
CA ASP A 99 3.50 -45.06 -24.35
C ASP A 99 4.80 -44.55 -23.71
N ILE A 100 5.85 -44.41 -24.53
CA ILE A 100 7.18 -43.95 -24.09
C ILE A 100 7.15 -42.48 -23.63
N GLY A 101 6.34 -41.63 -24.28
CA GLY A 101 6.18 -40.23 -23.90
C GLY A 101 5.52 -40.09 -22.53
N TYR A 102 4.48 -40.87 -22.28
CA TYR A 102 3.81 -40.90 -20.97
C TYR A 102 4.74 -41.39 -19.84
N ALA A 103 5.52 -42.45 -20.11
CA ALA A 103 6.49 -42.95 -19.15
C ALA A 103 7.62 -41.93 -18.89
N ALA A 104 8.03 -41.17 -19.91
CA ALA A 104 9.04 -40.11 -19.81
C ALA A 104 8.57 -38.98 -18.90
N GLU A 105 7.31 -38.58 -19.04
CA GLU A 105 6.69 -37.57 -18.19
C GLU A 105 6.60 -38.03 -16.72
N LEU A 106 6.18 -39.29 -16.49
CA LEU A 106 6.11 -39.88 -15.14
C LEU A 106 7.48 -39.89 -14.43
N ILE A 107 8.54 -40.28 -15.13
CA ILE A 107 9.89 -40.26 -14.57
C ILE A 107 10.34 -38.83 -14.29
N LYS A 108 10.14 -37.90 -15.23
CA LYS A 108 10.50 -36.49 -15.05
C LYS A 108 9.81 -35.88 -13.82
N LEU A 109 8.51 -36.11 -13.65
CA LEU A 109 7.75 -35.66 -12.48
C LEU A 109 8.26 -36.25 -11.17
N SER A 110 8.65 -37.53 -11.16
CA SER A 110 9.18 -38.19 -9.96
C SER A 110 10.54 -37.64 -9.50
N THR A 111 11.30 -37.02 -10.42
CA THR A 111 12.64 -36.49 -10.20
C THR A 111 12.71 -35.02 -9.82
N HIS A 112 11.61 -34.26 -9.93
CA HIS A 112 11.57 -32.88 -9.45
C HIS A 112 11.53 -32.83 -7.92
N TYR A 113 12.54 -32.19 -7.31
CA TYR A 113 12.42 -31.66 -5.96
C TYR A 113 11.71 -30.30 -6.04
N PRO A 114 10.71 -30.01 -5.19
CA PRO A 114 10.45 -28.64 -4.80
C PRO A 114 11.65 -28.19 -3.96
N THR A 115 12.71 -27.71 -4.61
CA THR A 115 13.87 -27.16 -3.92
C THR A 115 13.44 -25.86 -3.28
N THR A 116 13.21 -25.86 -1.97
CA THR A 116 13.26 -24.61 -1.21
C THR A 116 14.74 -24.16 -1.26
N PRO A 117 15.04 -22.91 -1.65
CA PRO A 117 16.42 -22.43 -1.69
C PRO A 117 17.11 -22.69 -0.35
N PRO A 118 18.41 -23.05 -0.33
CA PRO A 118 19.14 -23.19 0.93
C PRO A 118 19.02 -21.89 1.72
N GLN A 119 18.68 -21.99 3.00
CA GLN A 119 18.73 -20.83 3.90
C GLN A 119 20.13 -20.23 3.81
N SER A 120 20.19 -18.95 3.42
CA SER A 120 21.43 -18.18 3.44
C SER A 120 22.09 -18.33 4.80
N SER A 121 23.39 -18.66 4.81
CA SER A 121 24.22 -18.75 6.01
C SER A 121 24.54 -17.39 6.65
N ALA A 122 23.92 -16.30 6.18
CA ALA A 122 23.86 -15.08 6.95
C ALA A 122 23.08 -15.37 8.24
N PRO A 123 23.50 -14.87 9.41
CA PRO A 123 22.70 -15.00 10.62
C PRO A 123 21.36 -14.30 10.36
N PHE A 124 20.34 -15.09 10.03
CA PHE A 124 18.96 -14.66 10.19
C PHE A 124 18.79 -14.45 11.69
N VAL A 125 18.88 -13.19 12.12
CA VAL A 125 18.19 -12.79 13.34
C VAL A 125 16.77 -13.30 13.14
N THR A 126 16.32 -14.14 14.08
CA THR A 126 15.03 -14.82 14.02
C THR A 126 13.96 -13.90 13.45
N SER A 127 13.38 -14.27 12.30
CA SER A 127 12.47 -13.41 11.51
C SER A 127 11.25 -12.92 12.29
N VAL A 128 10.98 -13.52 13.45
CA VAL A 128 9.96 -13.14 14.43
C VAL A 128 10.24 -11.77 15.07
N GLN A 129 11.49 -11.32 15.13
CA GLN A 129 11.87 -9.99 15.64
C GLN A 129 12.10 -8.92 14.55
N GLN A 130 12.38 -9.32 13.30
CA GLN A 130 12.68 -8.38 12.19
C GLN A 130 11.49 -8.12 11.23
N THR A 131 10.41 -8.88 11.37
CA THR A 131 9.09 -8.45 10.88
C THR A 131 8.16 -8.66 12.06
N PRO A 132 7.76 -7.60 12.78
CA PRO A 132 6.55 -7.71 13.58
C PRO A 132 5.50 -8.29 12.65
N TRP A 133 4.78 -9.32 13.08
CA TRP A 133 3.53 -9.73 12.43
C TRP A 133 2.52 -8.59 12.61
N SER A 134 2.79 -7.43 12.02
CA SER A 134 1.86 -6.32 12.00
C SER A 134 0.87 -6.64 10.89
N PHE A 135 -0.21 -7.33 11.27
CA PHE A 135 -1.43 -7.28 10.48
C PHE A 135 -1.84 -5.82 10.39
N ASN A 136 -1.76 -5.24 9.19
CA ASN A 136 -2.28 -3.90 8.94
C ASN A 136 -3.58 -3.99 8.16
N THR A 137 -4.26 -2.86 8.04
CA THR A 137 -5.54 -2.77 7.33
C THR A 137 -5.47 -3.17 5.85
N GLY A 138 -4.27 -3.27 5.26
CA GLY A 138 -4.08 -3.78 3.90
C GLY A 138 -3.86 -5.29 3.82
N SER A 139 -3.69 -5.98 4.95
CA SER A 139 -3.58 -7.45 5.01
C SER A 139 -4.92 -8.16 4.84
N LEU A 140 -6.03 -7.41 4.86
CA LEU A 140 -7.38 -7.94 4.67
C LEU A 140 -7.60 -8.31 3.20
N VAL A 141 -7.88 -9.59 2.95
CA VAL A 141 -8.21 -10.14 1.62
C VAL A 141 -9.70 -10.49 1.60
N ASP A 142 -10.42 -10.06 0.57
CA ASP A 142 -11.84 -10.38 0.35
C ASP A 142 -12.79 -10.05 1.53
N THR A 143 -12.47 -9.01 2.30
CA THR A 143 -13.36 -8.53 3.36
C THR A 143 -14.26 -7.41 2.86
N SER A 144 -15.43 -7.28 3.46
CA SER A 144 -16.38 -6.19 3.19
C SER A 144 -15.92 -4.82 3.72
N ASP A 145 -14.69 -4.69 4.26
CA ASP A 145 -14.13 -3.47 4.84
C ASP A 145 -15.12 -2.80 5.84
N LEU A 146 -15.83 -3.61 6.63
CA LEU A 146 -16.78 -3.09 7.61
C LEU A 146 -16.03 -2.42 8.76
N ARG A 147 -16.61 -1.33 9.26
CA ARG A 147 -16.01 -0.52 10.34
C ARG A 147 -15.66 -1.36 11.57
N ARG A 148 -16.54 -2.27 11.97
CA ARG A 148 -16.33 -3.17 13.14
C ARG A 148 -15.10 -4.07 13.01
N ASP A 149 -14.70 -4.41 11.79
CA ASP A 149 -13.60 -5.33 11.49
C ASP A 149 -12.30 -4.55 11.22
N LEU A 150 -12.40 -3.37 10.58
CA LEU A 150 -11.28 -2.49 10.29
C LEU A 150 -10.78 -1.67 11.48
N ASP A 151 -11.69 -1.13 12.30
CA ASP A 151 -11.33 -0.18 13.36
C ASP A 151 -10.33 -0.79 14.38
N PRO A 152 -10.46 -2.05 14.83
CA PRO A 152 -9.47 -2.66 15.72
C PRO A 152 -8.09 -2.78 15.08
N ILE A 153 -8.03 -3.14 13.79
CA ILE A 153 -6.76 -3.32 13.06
C ILE A 153 -6.11 -1.97 12.80
N LEU A 154 -6.88 -0.96 12.40
CA LEU A 154 -6.36 0.39 12.21
C LEU A 154 -5.84 0.98 13.52
N LYS A 155 -6.52 0.67 14.63
CA LYS A 155 -6.04 1.06 15.94
C LYS A 155 -4.68 0.43 16.23
N ASP A 156 -4.55 -0.90 16.13
CA ASP A 156 -3.29 -1.59 16.38
C ASP A 156 -2.17 -1.12 15.42
N GLU A 157 -2.52 -0.81 14.18
CA GLU A 157 -1.63 -0.27 13.14
C GLU A 157 -1.02 1.08 13.54
N LEU A 158 -1.75 1.91 14.29
CA LEU A 158 -1.35 3.27 14.66
C LEU A 158 -0.90 3.42 16.12
N GLU A 159 -1.38 2.55 17.02
CA GLU A 159 -1.29 2.74 18.48
C GLU A 159 0.15 3.00 18.96
N SER A 160 1.13 2.31 18.36
CA SER A 160 2.55 2.46 18.75
C SER A 160 3.28 3.61 18.06
N ASN A 161 2.68 4.24 17.04
CA ASN A 161 3.36 5.18 16.14
C ASN A 161 2.66 6.54 16.03
N LEU A 162 1.81 6.88 17.00
CA LEU A 162 1.21 8.20 17.12
C LEU A 162 2.00 9.08 18.10
N ILE A 163 2.40 10.25 17.62
CA ILE A 163 3.06 11.29 18.40
C ILE A 163 2.16 12.53 18.36
N ILE A 164 1.74 13.02 19.52
CA ILE A 164 0.92 14.23 19.62
C ILE A 164 1.66 15.33 20.37
N ASP A 165 1.17 16.57 20.27
CA ASP A 165 1.76 17.73 20.93
C ASP A 165 3.23 17.99 20.54
N HIS A 166 3.62 17.71 19.29
CA HIS A 166 4.99 17.95 18.84
C HIS A 166 5.25 19.46 18.61
N PRO A 167 6.05 20.14 19.46
CA PRO A 167 6.14 21.60 19.49
C PRO A 167 6.69 22.23 18.20
N GLU A 168 7.54 21.52 17.47
CA GLU A 168 8.15 22.01 16.22
C GLU A 168 7.25 21.81 14.98
N PHE A 169 6.06 21.19 15.12
CA PHE A 169 5.22 20.81 13.98
C PHE A 169 4.90 22.00 13.06
N PHE A 170 4.38 23.09 13.63
CA PHE A 170 3.97 24.27 12.85
C PHE A 170 5.12 24.83 12.02
N ASN A 171 6.26 25.10 12.68
CA ASN A 171 7.44 25.65 12.02
C ASN A 171 7.91 24.74 10.87
N LYS A 172 8.00 23.43 11.11
CA LYS A 172 8.44 22.48 10.07
C LYS A 172 7.47 22.43 8.89
N PHE A 173 6.17 22.37 9.13
CA PHE A 173 5.20 22.16 8.05
C PHE A 173 4.83 23.44 7.30
N PHE A 174 4.80 24.60 7.97
CA PHE A 174 4.28 25.85 7.42
C PHE A 174 5.36 26.88 7.05
N ASP A 175 6.56 26.85 7.65
CA ASP A 175 7.65 27.78 7.26
C ASP A 175 8.17 27.51 5.83
N GLY A 176 7.95 26.31 5.32
CA GLY A 176 8.29 25.94 3.94
C GLY A 176 7.41 26.60 2.88
N VAL A 177 6.23 27.10 3.26
CA VAL A 177 5.26 27.69 2.35
C VAL A 177 5.62 29.15 2.11
N PRO A 178 6.02 29.55 0.88
CA PRO A 178 6.55 30.88 0.64
C PRO A 178 5.59 32.00 1.04
N ARG A 179 6.08 32.94 1.87
CA ARG A 179 5.34 34.13 2.34
C ARG A 179 4.07 33.82 3.14
N GLN A 180 3.84 32.57 3.55
CA GLN A 180 2.61 32.18 4.24
C GLN A 180 2.35 33.00 5.49
N GLY A 181 3.37 33.24 6.32
CA GLY A 181 3.24 34.07 7.53
C GLY A 181 2.89 35.53 7.25
N GLU A 182 3.46 36.12 6.18
CA GLU A 182 3.13 37.48 5.74
C GLU A 182 1.66 37.58 5.30
N ILE A 183 1.19 36.59 4.52
CA ILE A 183 -0.18 36.53 4.01
C ILE A 183 -1.14 36.37 5.18
N ALA A 184 -0.87 35.43 6.09
CA ALA A 184 -1.72 35.16 7.25
C ALA A 184 -1.84 36.38 8.17
N ALA A 185 -0.72 37.05 8.45
CA ALA A 185 -0.72 38.29 9.24
C ALA A 185 -1.55 39.39 8.55
N ALA A 186 -1.36 39.60 7.24
CA ALA A 186 -2.11 40.61 6.49
C ALA A 186 -3.62 40.32 6.48
N VAL A 187 -4.02 39.06 6.30
CA VAL A 187 -5.43 38.63 6.35
C VAL A 187 -5.99 38.78 7.76
N PHE A 188 -5.20 38.49 8.80
CA PHE A 188 -5.63 38.61 10.19
C PHE A 188 -5.89 40.07 10.59
N GLU A 189 -5.03 41.00 10.18
CA GLU A 189 -5.27 42.44 10.40
C GLU A 189 -6.57 42.90 9.75
N ILE A 190 -6.85 42.48 8.51
CA ILE A 190 -8.13 42.79 7.85
C ILE A 190 -9.32 42.24 8.66
N CYS A 191 -9.20 41.02 9.19
CA CYS A 191 -10.25 40.41 10.01
C CYS A 191 -10.53 41.18 11.31
N LYS A 192 -9.55 41.91 11.85
CA LYS A 192 -9.69 42.74 13.06
C LYS A 192 -10.18 44.15 12.75
N GLU A 193 -9.69 44.76 11.68
CA GLU A 193 -9.85 46.20 11.40
C GLU A 193 -11.07 46.55 10.52
N ALA A 194 -11.71 45.57 9.88
CA ALA A 194 -12.89 45.81 9.04
C ALA A 194 -14.02 46.51 9.82
N GLU A 195 -14.84 47.32 9.14
CA GLU A 195 -15.99 48.03 9.75
C GLU A 195 -16.94 47.07 10.49
N ALA A 196 -17.08 45.85 9.97
CA ALA A 196 -17.65 44.70 10.66
C ALA A 196 -16.55 43.65 10.91
N PRO A 197 -15.86 43.67 12.07
CA PRO A 197 -14.76 42.74 12.34
C PRO A 197 -15.22 41.28 12.32
N LEU A 198 -14.41 40.41 11.74
CA LEU A 198 -14.60 38.96 11.78
C LEU A 198 -13.94 38.32 13.01
N TYR A 199 -12.98 39.00 13.62
CA TYR A 199 -12.31 38.60 14.85
C TYR A 199 -12.27 39.77 15.84
N LYS A 200 -12.55 39.49 17.11
CA LYS A 200 -12.50 40.48 18.19
C LYS A 200 -11.55 40.02 19.27
N GLU A 201 -10.56 40.85 19.63
CA GLU A 201 -9.66 40.52 20.73
C GLU A 201 -10.43 40.24 22.04
N GLY A 202 -10.00 39.21 22.77
CA GLY A 202 -10.66 38.73 24.00
C GLY A 202 -11.96 37.92 23.80
N THR A 203 -12.60 37.97 22.62
CA THR A 203 -13.81 37.17 22.32
C THR A 203 -13.55 36.11 21.23
N GLY A 204 -12.65 36.38 20.29
CA GLY A 204 -12.30 35.53 19.17
C GLY A 204 -13.18 35.74 17.95
N TRP A 205 -13.39 34.65 17.19
CA TRP A 205 -14.13 34.65 15.94
C TRP A 205 -15.62 34.97 16.07
N VAL A 206 -16.08 35.97 15.32
CA VAL A 206 -17.48 36.38 15.24
C VAL A 206 -18.30 35.33 14.48
N GLY A 207 -19.52 35.08 14.95
CA GLY A 207 -20.48 34.18 14.30
C GLY A 207 -20.17 32.70 14.46
N TRP A 208 -19.19 32.34 15.30
CA TRP A 208 -18.94 30.94 15.65
C TRP A 208 -20.18 30.31 16.32
N PRO A 209 -20.58 29.09 15.92
CA PRO A 209 -21.74 28.43 16.50
C PRO A 209 -21.42 27.83 17.88
N GLU A 210 -21.91 28.44 18.96
CA GLU A 210 -21.67 27.99 20.35
C GLU A 210 -22.10 26.54 20.62
N ASP A 211 -23.18 26.06 19.99
CA ASP A 211 -23.62 24.66 20.14
C ASP A 211 -22.77 23.64 19.36
N CYS A 212 -21.79 24.11 18.59
CA CYS A 212 -20.88 23.34 17.75
C CYS A 212 -21.58 22.27 16.88
N LYS A 213 -22.83 22.51 16.47
CA LYS A 213 -23.53 21.62 15.52
C LYS A 213 -22.79 21.59 14.19
N GLU A 214 -22.45 20.39 13.75
CA GLU A 214 -21.67 20.11 12.54
C GLU A 214 -22.10 20.96 11.33
N SER A 215 -23.40 20.97 10.98
CA SER A 215 -23.90 21.73 9.84
C SER A 215 -23.65 23.25 9.94
N ARG A 216 -23.71 23.81 11.15
CA ARG A 216 -23.46 25.24 11.39
C ARG A 216 -21.97 25.54 11.39
N VAL A 217 -21.15 24.65 11.95
CA VAL A 217 -19.68 24.76 11.92
C VAL A 217 -19.18 24.68 10.48
N LEU A 218 -19.66 23.71 9.70
CA LEU A 218 -19.32 23.57 8.29
C LEU A 218 -19.70 24.81 7.47
N HIS A 219 -20.90 25.35 7.70
CA HIS A 219 -21.33 26.58 7.03
C HIS A 219 -20.43 27.77 7.39
N TRP A 220 -20.15 27.95 8.68
CA TRP A 220 -19.28 29.03 9.17
C TRP A 220 -17.84 28.89 8.64
N LEU A 221 -17.27 27.69 8.69
CA LEU A 221 -15.90 27.41 8.24
C LEU A 221 -15.75 27.67 6.74
N GLY A 222 -16.69 27.21 5.93
CA GLY A 222 -16.71 27.48 4.48
C GLY A 222 -16.78 28.97 4.17
N GLN A 223 -17.61 29.73 4.90
CA GLN A 223 -17.68 31.20 4.75
C GLN A 223 -16.33 31.86 5.10
N ARG A 224 -15.70 31.48 6.22
CA ARG A 224 -14.43 32.06 6.66
C ARG A 224 -13.28 31.75 5.70
N ILE A 225 -13.18 30.52 5.22
CA ILE A 225 -12.17 30.14 4.23
C ILE A 225 -12.30 30.98 2.95
N ASN A 226 -13.52 31.17 2.45
CA ASN A 226 -13.77 32.00 1.28
C ASN A 226 -13.39 33.48 1.52
N GLN A 227 -13.67 34.01 2.71
CA GLN A 227 -13.26 35.37 3.08
C GLN A 227 -11.74 35.51 3.20
N PHE A 228 -11.05 34.54 3.80
CA PHE A 228 -9.59 34.56 3.88
C PHE A 228 -8.95 34.54 2.49
N LEU A 229 -9.45 33.70 1.59
CA LEU A 229 -9.04 33.67 0.19
C LEU A 229 -9.29 35.01 -0.51
N GLN A 230 -10.47 35.62 -0.30
CA GLN A 230 -10.79 36.93 -0.87
C GLN A 230 -9.82 38.01 -0.38
N PHE A 231 -9.59 38.11 0.93
CA PHE A 231 -8.69 39.10 1.51
C PHE A 231 -7.24 38.91 1.06
N ALA A 232 -6.78 37.66 0.95
CA ALA A 232 -5.47 37.36 0.38
C ALA A 232 -5.39 37.85 -1.08
N ASN A 233 -6.40 37.54 -1.90
CA ASN A 233 -6.46 37.96 -3.31
C ASN A 233 -6.45 39.49 -3.46
N GLU A 234 -7.19 40.22 -2.63
CA GLU A 234 -7.24 41.70 -2.63
C GLU A 234 -5.87 42.33 -2.31
N ARG A 235 -5.03 41.63 -1.55
CA ARG A 235 -3.64 42.02 -1.27
C ARG A 235 -2.65 41.53 -2.34
N GLY A 236 -3.14 40.94 -3.42
CA GLY A 236 -2.32 40.41 -4.51
C GLY A 236 -1.68 39.05 -4.22
N PHE A 237 -2.10 38.37 -3.14
CA PHE A 237 -1.65 37.03 -2.83
C PHE A 237 -2.54 36.00 -3.53
N GLN A 238 -2.01 35.35 -4.56
CA GLN A 238 -2.72 34.30 -5.28
C GLN A 238 -1.87 33.03 -5.31
N PRO A 239 -2.43 31.87 -4.92
CA PRO A 239 -1.71 30.61 -5.04
C PRO A 239 -1.62 30.22 -6.52
N PRO A 240 -0.53 29.57 -6.95
CA PRO A 240 -0.40 29.08 -8.32
C PRO A 240 -1.48 28.04 -8.67
N THR A 241 -1.94 27.28 -7.68
CA THR A 241 -3.01 26.29 -7.83
C THR A 241 -4.18 26.65 -6.94
N ARG A 242 -5.36 26.84 -7.55
CA ARG A 242 -6.57 27.19 -6.79
C ARG A 242 -7.14 25.97 -6.09
N ARG A 243 -7.46 26.12 -4.81
CA ARG A 243 -8.10 25.13 -3.96
C ARG A 243 -9.34 25.72 -3.33
N ARG A 244 -10.24 24.86 -2.87
CA ARG A 244 -11.48 25.26 -2.22
C ARG A 244 -11.84 24.36 -1.07
N TYR A 245 -12.66 24.91 -0.18
CA TYR A 245 -13.39 24.17 0.82
C TYR A 245 -14.37 23.18 0.17
N PHE A 246 -14.48 21.99 0.76
CA PHE A 246 -15.39 20.94 0.34
C PHE A 246 -15.98 20.23 1.56
N THR A 247 -17.26 19.90 1.49
CA THR A 247 -17.97 19.10 2.49
C THR A 247 -19.12 18.38 1.79
N THR A 248 -19.41 17.16 2.23
CA THR A 248 -20.56 16.39 1.75
C THR A 248 -21.33 15.82 2.94
N PRO A 249 -22.04 16.67 3.70
CA PRO A 249 -22.67 16.26 4.94
C PRO A 249 -23.55 15.04 4.73
N ASN A 250 -23.31 13.99 5.49
CA ASN A 250 -24.03 12.72 5.45
C ASN A 250 -23.99 11.92 4.14
N LYS A 251 -23.26 12.34 3.11
CA LYS A 251 -23.14 11.63 1.82
C LYS A 251 -21.77 10.95 1.71
N PRO A 252 -21.71 9.68 1.25
CA PRO A 252 -20.44 9.05 0.93
C PRO A 252 -19.76 9.69 -0.27
N ILE A 253 -18.43 9.64 -0.28
CA ILE A 253 -17.58 10.06 -1.41
C ILE A 253 -17.14 8.82 -2.21
N PRO A 254 -17.20 8.83 -3.56
CA PRO A 254 -16.67 7.77 -4.41
C PRO A 254 -15.16 7.58 -4.26
N GLY A 255 -14.63 6.43 -4.71
CA GLY A 255 -13.18 6.12 -4.66
C GLY A 255 -12.77 5.20 -3.53
N SER A 256 -13.65 4.97 -2.55
CA SER A 256 -13.46 3.97 -1.50
C SER A 256 -14.21 2.68 -1.84
N VAL A 257 -13.66 1.53 -1.42
CA VAL A 257 -14.33 0.23 -1.52
C VAL A 257 -15.57 0.16 -0.64
N SER A 258 -15.54 0.85 0.49
CA SER A 258 -16.67 0.98 1.39
C SER A 258 -17.32 2.35 1.27
N LYS A 259 -18.60 2.46 1.61
CA LYS A 259 -19.24 3.78 1.74
C LYS A 259 -18.60 4.53 2.92
N ARG A 260 -17.78 5.53 2.60
CA ARG A 260 -17.09 6.40 3.56
C ARG A 260 -17.50 7.84 3.35
N LYS A 261 -17.68 8.54 4.46
CA LYS A 261 -18.09 9.95 4.52
C LYS A 261 -16.90 10.76 5.01
N LEU A 262 -16.74 11.96 4.49
CA LEU A 262 -15.78 12.95 4.96
C LEU A 262 -16.57 14.12 5.54
N ASP A 263 -16.22 14.58 6.73
CA ASP A 263 -16.87 15.75 7.33
C ASP A 263 -16.55 17.01 6.50
N VAL A 264 -15.25 17.23 6.28
CA VAL A 264 -14.73 18.40 5.56
C VAL A 264 -13.39 18.07 4.91
N GLY A 265 -13.07 18.77 3.82
CA GLY A 265 -11.73 18.75 3.26
C GLY A 265 -11.42 19.96 2.38
N ILE A 266 -10.17 20.02 1.93
CA ILE A 266 -9.69 20.94 0.90
C ILE A 266 -9.41 20.13 -0.36
N VAL A 267 -9.92 20.62 -1.49
CA VAL A 267 -9.81 19.98 -2.81
C VAL A 267 -9.33 20.99 -3.85
N TYR A 268 -8.91 20.52 -5.02
CA TYR A 268 -8.65 21.40 -6.14
C TYR A 268 -9.92 22.13 -6.59
N ASN A 269 -9.78 23.40 -6.96
CA ASN A 269 -10.87 24.14 -7.57
C ASN A 269 -10.93 23.80 -9.06
N GLN A 270 -11.81 22.86 -9.44
CA GLN A 270 -12.05 22.51 -10.83
C GLN A 270 -12.81 23.66 -11.53
N THR A 271 -12.10 24.71 -11.94
CA THR A 271 -12.62 25.67 -12.92
C THR A 271 -12.46 25.07 -14.30
N ASN A 272 -13.33 24.13 -14.68
CA ASN A 272 -13.50 23.81 -16.08
C ASN A 272 -14.31 24.97 -16.71
N GLU A 273 -13.68 25.72 -17.61
CA GLU A 273 -14.37 26.70 -18.48
C GLU A 273 -15.49 26.06 -19.34
N ALA A 274 -15.60 24.72 -19.36
CA ALA A 274 -16.61 23.96 -20.07
C ALA A 274 -17.90 23.65 -19.27
N SER A 275 -18.00 24.01 -17.98
CA SER A 275 -19.14 23.64 -17.12
C SER A 275 -19.92 24.86 -16.59
N LEU A 276 -20.01 25.94 -17.37
CA LEU A 276 -20.86 27.09 -17.07
C LEU A 276 -22.32 26.93 -17.50
N GLU A 277 -22.69 25.78 -18.07
CA GLU A 277 -24.06 25.46 -18.44
C GLU A 277 -24.51 24.20 -17.69
N ASN A 278 -24.66 24.29 -16.36
CA ASN A 278 -25.64 23.54 -15.56
C ASN A 278 -25.46 23.88 -14.09
N THR A 279 -26.20 24.88 -13.61
CA THR A 279 -26.43 25.12 -12.18
C THR A 279 -27.29 23.98 -11.62
N ASN A 280 -26.68 22.83 -11.31
CA ASN A 280 -27.21 21.82 -10.39
C ASN A 280 -26.29 20.62 -10.06
N ASP A 281 -25.01 20.59 -10.47
CA ASP A 281 -24.14 19.46 -10.14
C ASP A 281 -23.31 19.73 -8.87
N ASP A 282 -23.64 18.99 -7.80
CA ASP A 282 -22.65 18.47 -6.85
C ASP A 282 -21.50 17.87 -7.69
N LEU A 283 -20.47 18.66 -8.03
CA LEU A 283 -19.26 18.14 -8.68
C LEU A 283 -18.78 16.96 -7.83
N LEU A 284 -18.90 15.76 -8.39
CA LEU A 284 -18.61 14.50 -7.71
C LEU A 284 -17.10 14.47 -7.39
N CYS A 285 -16.74 14.94 -6.20
CA CYS A 285 -15.41 14.79 -5.62
C CYS A 285 -15.18 13.32 -5.34
N ASP A 286 -13.99 12.80 -5.68
CA ASP A 286 -13.52 11.47 -5.29
C ASP A 286 -12.54 11.57 -4.09
N TRP A 287 -12.28 10.46 -3.40
CA TRP A 287 -11.22 10.40 -2.38
C TRP A 287 -9.85 10.80 -2.94
N SER A 288 -9.58 10.57 -4.23
CA SER A 288 -8.34 11.04 -4.89
C SER A 288 -8.24 12.56 -5.00
N ASP A 289 -9.37 13.29 -4.94
CA ASP A 289 -9.39 14.75 -5.03
C ASP A 289 -9.17 15.44 -3.68
N VAL A 290 -9.24 14.70 -2.57
CA VAL A 290 -9.10 15.22 -1.21
C VAL A 290 -7.62 15.45 -0.88
N LEU A 291 -7.23 16.71 -0.76
CA LEU A 291 -5.86 17.12 -0.49
C LEU A 291 -5.55 17.16 1.01
N VAL A 292 -6.49 17.70 1.78
CA VAL A 292 -6.39 17.87 3.25
C VAL A 292 -7.74 17.48 3.85
N PRO A 293 -7.86 16.32 4.50
CA PRO A 293 -9.07 15.95 5.23
C PRO A 293 -9.15 16.68 6.58
N GLY A 294 -10.36 16.95 7.03
CA GLY A 294 -10.64 17.42 8.39
C GLY A 294 -11.74 16.60 9.05
N GLU A 295 -11.57 16.36 10.35
CA GLU A 295 -12.55 15.69 11.21
C GLU A 295 -13.15 16.70 12.19
N LEU A 296 -14.48 16.72 12.33
CA LEU A 296 -15.19 17.65 13.21
C LEU A 296 -15.83 16.93 14.39
N LYS A 297 -15.67 17.48 15.59
CA LYS A 297 -16.40 17.05 16.79
C LYS A 297 -17.01 18.25 17.48
N GLY A 298 -18.21 18.09 18.03
CA GLY A 298 -18.89 19.18 18.74
C GLY A 298 -18.30 19.46 20.14
N ASP A 299 -17.69 18.45 20.77
CA ASP A 299 -17.15 18.55 22.12
C ASP A 299 -15.62 18.79 22.07
N PRO A 300 -15.10 19.87 22.69
CA PRO A 300 -13.67 20.13 22.78
C PRO A 300 -12.83 19.00 23.37
N ARG A 301 -13.42 18.18 24.25
CA ARG A 301 -12.73 17.07 24.92
C ARG A 301 -12.36 15.94 23.96
N GLU A 302 -13.03 15.86 22.81
CA GLU A 302 -12.77 14.84 21.79
C GLU A 302 -11.41 15.01 21.10
N ASP A 303 -10.73 16.17 21.24
CA ASP A 303 -9.37 16.36 20.74
C ASP A 303 -8.38 15.37 21.36
N ASN A 304 -8.61 14.95 22.61
CA ASN A 304 -7.76 13.99 23.32
C ASN A 304 -8.33 12.56 23.29
N HIS A 305 -9.37 12.31 22.50
CA HIS A 305 -10.00 11.00 22.40
C HIS A 305 -9.49 10.25 21.18
N SER A 306 -9.01 9.01 21.39
CA SER A 306 -8.39 8.21 20.32
C SER A 306 -9.32 7.95 19.14
N SER A 307 -10.64 7.90 19.36
CA SER A 307 -11.59 7.72 18.26
C SER A 307 -11.51 8.85 17.24
N THR A 308 -11.32 10.09 17.65
CA THR A 308 -11.19 11.24 16.74
C THR A 308 -9.96 11.09 15.84
N TRP A 309 -8.83 10.66 16.41
CA TRP A 309 -7.59 10.45 15.66
C TRP A 309 -7.73 9.27 14.68
N LEU A 310 -8.42 8.20 15.09
CA LEU A 310 -8.73 7.07 14.22
C LEU A 310 -9.70 7.47 13.12
N ASP A 311 -10.66 8.35 13.39
CA ASP A 311 -11.61 8.86 12.41
C ASP A 311 -10.87 9.61 11.29
N LEU A 312 -9.96 10.53 11.63
CA LEU A 312 -9.09 11.21 10.67
C LEU A 312 -8.15 10.22 9.94
N SER A 313 -7.60 9.24 10.66
CA SER A 313 -6.69 8.24 10.07
C SER A 313 -7.39 7.34 9.05
N ARG A 314 -8.69 7.09 9.21
CA ARG A 314 -9.49 6.42 8.17
C ARG A 314 -9.54 7.26 6.91
N TYR A 315 -9.71 8.58 7.00
CA TYR A 315 -9.68 9.44 5.82
C TYR A 315 -8.33 9.36 5.10
N ALA A 316 -7.22 9.40 5.85
CA ALA A 316 -5.90 9.20 5.28
C ALA A 316 -5.74 7.84 4.59
N ARG A 317 -6.25 6.75 5.18
CA ARG A 317 -6.27 5.42 4.55
C ARG A 317 -7.02 5.43 3.20
N GLU A 318 -8.19 6.07 3.14
CA GLU A 318 -8.96 6.15 1.89
C GLU A 318 -8.22 7.00 0.84
N ILE A 319 -7.64 8.14 1.23
CA ILE A 319 -6.81 8.98 0.35
C ILE A 319 -5.60 8.19 -0.18
N PHE A 320 -4.88 7.48 0.69
CA PHE A 320 -3.76 6.63 0.28
C PHE A 320 -4.17 5.49 -0.67
N SER A 321 -5.41 5.03 -0.55
CA SER A 321 -5.95 3.97 -1.40
C SER A 321 -6.40 4.50 -2.76
N ALA A 322 -6.94 5.72 -2.81
CA ALA A 322 -7.48 6.34 -4.01
C ALA A 322 -6.42 7.09 -4.84
N GLU A 323 -5.47 7.77 -4.21
CA GLU A 323 -4.34 8.42 -4.88
C GLU A 323 -3.04 7.68 -4.53
N ASP A 324 -2.58 6.90 -5.49
CA ASP A 324 -1.43 6.01 -5.39
C ASP A 324 -0.07 6.75 -5.37
N THR A 325 -0.04 8.06 -5.65
CA THR A 325 1.16 8.92 -5.57
C THR A 325 1.32 9.62 -4.22
N ARG A 326 0.47 9.33 -3.23
CA ARG A 326 0.54 9.92 -1.89
C ARG A 326 1.52 9.18 -0.98
N ARG A 327 2.54 9.90 -0.50
CA ARG A 327 3.50 9.45 0.51
C ARG A 327 3.02 9.74 1.93
N SER A 328 2.42 10.91 2.13
CA SER A 328 1.80 11.34 3.38
C SER A 328 0.49 12.09 3.15
N VAL A 329 -0.27 12.33 4.23
CA VAL A 329 -1.49 13.13 4.27
C VAL A 329 -1.40 14.13 5.43
N ILE A 330 -1.42 15.42 5.10
CA ILE A 330 -1.64 16.47 6.10
C ILE A 330 -3.14 16.69 6.29
N GLY A 331 -3.58 16.91 7.52
CA GLY A 331 -4.99 17.06 7.89
C GLY A 331 -5.18 17.85 9.17
N PHE A 332 -6.42 17.95 9.64
CA PHE A 332 -6.72 18.59 10.92
C PHE A 332 -7.92 17.96 11.64
N THR A 333 -7.96 18.13 12.95
CA THR A 333 -9.16 17.91 13.77
C THR A 333 -9.64 19.26 14.28
N LEU A 334 -10.95 19.47 14.34
CA LEU A 334 -11.57 20.64 14.97
C LEU A 334 -12.68 20.16 15.93
N CYS A 335 -12.35 20.12 17.22
CA CYS A 335 -13.19 19.65 18.30
C CYS A 335 -13.69 20.85 19.11
N GLY A 336 -14.97 21.22 18.96
CA GLY A 336 -15.42 22.55 19.34
C GLY A 336 -14.51 23.61 18.70
N PRO A 337 -13.97 24.59 19.45
CA PRO A 337 -13.01 25.55 18.93
C PRO A 337 -11.55 25.09 19.01
N ILE A 338 -11.28 23.85 19.42
CA ILE A 338 -9.93 23.31 19.58
C ILE A 338 -9.49 22.68 18.27
N MET A 339 -8.48 23.26 17.64
CA MET A 339 -7.90 22.76 16.40
C MET A 339 -6.56 22.07 16.68
N ARG A 340 -6.30 20.97 15.98
CA ARG A 340 -5.00 20.29 15.98
C ARG A 340 -4.66 19.86 14.56
N LEU A 341 -3.41 20.06 14.17
CA LEU A 341 -2.92 19.69 12.84
C LEU A 341 -2.24 18.33 12.90
N TRP A 342 -2.36 17.57 11.82
CA TRP A 342 -1.87 16.20 11.73
C TRP A 342 -1.09 16.01 10.44
N GLU A 343 -0.03 15.22 10.52
CA GLU A 343 0.63 14.61 9.40
C GLU A 343 0.59 13.09 9.60
N LEU A 344 0.07 12.37 8.62
CA LEU A 344 -0.08 10.92 8.61
C LEU A 344 0.80 10.36 7.49
N ASP A 345 1.68 9.44 7.82
CA ASP A 345 2.65 8.83 6.90
C ASP A 345 2.64 7.31 7.01
N ARG A 346 3.71 6.68 6.51
CA ARG A 346 3.85 5.22 6.47
C ARG A 346 4.49 4.64 7.73
N LEU A 347 4.89 5.47 8.69
CA LEU A 347 5.23 5.06 10.05
C LEU A 347 4.05 5.22 11.00
N GLY A 348 3.19 6.22 10.83
CA GLY A 348 2.07 6.49 11.72
C GLY A 348 1.55 7.90 11.54
N GLY A 349 1.48 8.66 12.64
CA GLY A 349 1.05 10.05 12.58
C GLY A 349 1.72 10.93 13.62
N VAL A 350 2.01 12.17 13.23
CA VAL A 350 2.54 13.21 14.11
C VAL A 350 1.58 14.38 14.13
N ALA A 351 1.27 14.91 15.31
CA ALA A 351 0.35 16.02 15.48
C ALA A 351 1.00 17.21 16.18
N SER A 352 0.54 18.40 15.81
CA SER A 352 0.86 19.63 16.52
C SER A 352 0.29 19.62 17.94
N PRO A 353 0.72 20.54 18.82
CA PRO A 353 -0.09 20.96 19.95
C PRO A 353 -1.44 21.45 19.44
N SER A 354 -2.50 21.15 20.19
CA SER A 354 -3.81 21.73 19.95
C SER A 354 -3.83 23.20 20.36
N PHE A 355 -4.63 24.03 19.69
CA PHE A 355 -4.84 25.43 20.03
C PHE A 355 -6.31 25.82 19.91
N ASN A 356 -6.74 26.79 20.71
CA ASN A 356 -8.09 27.36 20.62
C ASN A 356 -8.11 28.43 19.53
N ILE A 357 -8.93 28.25 18.50
CA ILE A 357 -9.00 29.18 17.36
C ILE A 357 -9.47 30.59 17.77
N HIS A 358 -10.20 30.73 18.90
CA HIS A 358 -10.63 32.02 19.42
C HIS A 358 -9.55 32.77 20.18
N GLU A 359 -8.56 32.06 20.72
CA GLU A 359 -7.43 32.65 21.44
C GLU A 359 -6.27 32.92 20.46
N ASP A 360 -6.06 32.01 19.51
CA ASP A 360 -5.01 32.10 18.50
C ASP A 360 -5.61 32.14 17.08
N GLY A 361 -6.24 33.27 16.77
CA GLY A 361 -6.82 33.53 15.45
C GLY A 361 -5.79 33.57 14.32
N LEU A 362 -4.57 34.01 14.61
CA LEU A 362 -3.49 34.04 13.62
C LEU A 362 -3.08 32.61 13.25
N MET A 363 -2.93 31.70 14.21
CA MET A 363 -2.62 30.30 13.95
C MET A 363 -3.74 29.62 13.16
N PHE A 364 -5.01 29.96 13.43
CA PHE A 364 -6.14 29.45 12.64
C PHE A 364 -6.05 29.87 11.17
N ILE A 365 -5.90 31.17 10.88
CA ILE A 365 -5.71 31.66 9.51
C ILE A 365 -4.47 31.01 8.88
N SER A 366 -3.38 30.94 9.64
CA SER A 366 -2.10 30.40 9.16
C SER A 366 -2.25 28.95 8.71
N SER A 367 -2.94 28.13 9.50
CA SER A 367 -3.22 26.73 9.20
C SER A 367 -4.03 26.60 7.92
N ILE A 368 -5.14 27.34 7.82
CA ILE A 368 -6.04 27.30 6.66
C ILE A 368 -5.34 27.77 5.38
N LEU A 369 -4.67 28.92 5.42
CA LEU A 369 -3.94 29.45 4.26
C LEU A 369 -2.77 28.56 3.89
N GLY A 370 -2.07 27.96 4.87
CA GLY A 370 -1.02 26.99 4.59
C GLY A 370 -1.54 25.81 3.78
N PHE A 371 -2.64 25.17 4.18
CA PHE A 371 -3.25 24.09 3.41
C PHE A 371 -3.64 24.51 1.98
N LEU A 372 -4.11 25.75 1.81
CA LEU A 372 -4.52 26.29 0.53
C LEU A 372 -3.32 26.66 -0.38
N TRP A 373 -2.13 26.90 0.18
CA TRP A 373 -0.92 27.34 -0.56
C TRP A 373 0.21 26.30 -0.64
N MET A 374 0.20 25.25 0.19
CA MET A 374 1.21 24.19 0.16
C MET A 374 1.40 23.66 -1.26
N THR A 375 2.63 23.39 -1.68
CA THR A 375 2.90 22.69 -2.94
C THR A 375 2.38 21.25 -2.90
N GLU A 376 2.28 20.57 -4.06
CA GLU A 376 1.91 19.14 -4.09
C GLU A 376 2.86 18.30 -3.23
N LYS A 377 4.17 18.58 -3.29
CA LYS A 377 5.16 17.92 -2.44
C LYS A 377 4.84 18.12 -0.95
N GLU A 378 4.57 19.35 -0.52
CA GLU A 378 4.26 19.65 0.88
C GLU A 378 2.93 19.06 1.34
N LEU A 379 1.98 18.89 0.43
CA LEU A 379 0.77 18.14 0.72
C LEU A 379 1.06 16.65 0.90
N GLY A 380 2.18 16.11 0.40
CA GLY A 380 2.57 14.70 0.50
C GLY A 380 2.54 13.91 -0.81
N PHE A 381 2.43 14.57 -1.97
CA PHE A 381 2.57 13.91 -3.27
C PHE A 381 4.02 13.59 -3.56
N ASP A 382 4.23 12.46 -4.25
CA ASP A 382 5.54 12.02 -4.71
C ASP A 382 6.08 12.92 -5.83
N PRO A 383 7.17 13.68 -5.60
CA PRO A 383 7.74 14.55 -6.63
C PRO A 383 8.47 13.78 -7.76
N THR A 384 8.75 12.49 -7.59
CA THR A 384 9.42 11.66 -8.61
C THR A 384 8.45 10.98 -9.56
N ILE A 385 7.13 11.09 -9.32
CA ILE A 385 6.08 10.65 -10.24
C ILE A 385 5.52 11.88 -10.95
N HIS A 386 5.92 12.05 -12.20
CA HIS A 386 5.54 13.21 -12.99
C HIS A 386 4.16 13.03 -13.63
N LYS A 387 3.37 14.11 -13.66
CA LYS A 387 2.08 14.17 -14.36
C LYS A 387 2.24 15.02 -15.63
N SER A 388 1.84 14.48 -16.79
CA SER A 388 1.84 15.19 -18.08
C SER A 388 0.50 14.99 -18.82
N LYS A 389 0.31 15.69 -19.95
CA LYS A 389 -0.86 15.47 -20.83
C LYS A 389 -1.00 14.00 -21.29
N GLY A 390 0.08 13.22 -21.27
CA GLY A 390 0.07 11.80 -21.64
C GLY A 390 -0.14 10.83 -20.49
N GLY A 391 -0.48 11.31 -19.30
CA GLY A 391 -0.55 10.51 -18.08
C GLY A 391 0.71 10.63 -17.22
N ARG A 392 0.88 9.65 -16.35
CA ARG A 392 1.92 9.64 -15.32
C ARG A 392 3.16 8.91 -15.81
N TYR A 393 4.33 9.31 -15.34
CA TYR A 393 5.58 8.63 -15.66
C TYR A 393 6.62 8.83 -14.56
N ILE A 394 7.62 7.94 -14.56
CA ILE A 394 8.85 8.08 -13.79
C ILE A 394 10.04 8.20 -14.74
N GLU A 395 11.11 8.82 -14.26
CA GLU A 395 12.39 8.88 -14.96
C GLU A 395 13.40 8.00 -14.24
N ILE A 396 14.03 7.09 -14.97
CA ILE A 396 15.10 6.22 -14.47
C ILE A 396 16.39 6.52 -15.23
N THR A 397 17.54 6.14 -14.67
CA THR A 397 18.83 6.24 -15.37
C THR A 397 19.41 4.86 -15.61
N LEU A 398 19.29 4.36 -16.84
CA LEU A 398 19.84 3.07 -17.26
C LEU A 398 21.16 3.26 -17.99
N ASP A 399 22.24 2.67 -17.49
CA ASP A 399 23.59 2.78 -18.08
C ASP A 399 24.04 4.23 -18.36
N GLY A 400 23.64 5.15 -17.49
CA GLY A 400 23.94 6.59 -17.61
C GLY A 400 23.07 7.34 -18.62
N GLN A 401 22.05 6.70 -19.20
CA GLN A 401 21.07 7.34 -20.09
C GLN A 401 19.72 7.47 -19.40
N PRO A 402 19.07 8.65 -19.46
CA PRO A 402 17.74 8.82 -18.91
C PRO A 402 16.71 8.07 -19.77
N GLU A 403 15.78 7.40 -19.12
CA GLU A 403 14.67 6.69 -19.73
C GLU A 403 13.36 7.00 -18.98
N GLN A 404 12.26 7.14 -19.73
CA GLN A 404 10.94 7.37 -19.16
C GLN A 404 10.10 6.09 -19.18
N LEU A 405 9.47 5.79 -18.06
CA LEU A 405 8.48 4.71 -17.95
C LEU A 405 7.11 5.32 -17.64
N HIS A 406 6.18 5.22 -18.59
CA HIS A 406 4.80 5.66 -18.43
C HIS A 406 4.03 4.67 -17.56
N LEU A 407 3.45 5.16 -16.46
CA LEU A 407 2.62 4.37 -15.55
C LEU A 407 1.17 4.36 -16.07
N ASP A 408 0.61 3.17 -16.25
CA ASP A 408 -0.72 2.97 -16.81
C ASP A 408 -1.71 2.47 -15.74
N GLU A 409 -1.80 1.16 -15.56
CA GLU A 409 -2.76 0.51 -14.68
C GLU A 409 -2.13 0.15 -13.32
N VAL A 410 -2.85 0.39 -12.22
CA VAL A 410 -2.45 -0.11 -10.90
C VAL A 410 -2.76 -1.59 -10.81
N ILE A 411 -1.71 -2.42 -10.74
CA ILE A 411 -1.81 -3.88 -10.56
C ILE A 411 -2.16 -4.20 -9.10
N LYS A 412 -1.49 -3.51 -8.16
CA LYS A 412 -1.65 -3.72 -6.73
C LYS A 412 -1.40 -2.41 -6.00
N ARG A 413 -2.23 -2.11 -5.00
CA ARG A 413 -2.00 -1.05 -4.01
C ARG A 413 -2.31 -1.60 -2.62
N GLN A 414 -1.39 -1.43 -1.69
CA GLN A 414 -1.61 -1.77 -0.29
C GLN A 414 -2.50 -0.70 0.36
N ARG A 415 -3.62 -1.12 0.97
CA ARG A 415 -4.59 -0.21 1.60
C ARG A 415 -4.38 -0.11 3.12
N CYS A 416 -3.24 0.45 3.50
CA CYS A 416 -2.89 0.75 4.88
C CYS A 416 -2.41 2.20 5.01
N VAL A 417 -2.41 2.70 6.24
CA VAL A 417 -1.69 3.91 6.65
C VAL A 417 -0.22 3.53 6.86
N VAL A 418 0.06 2.64 7.82
CA VAL A 418 1.40 2.22 8.26
C VAL A 418 1.87 0.95 7.56
N GLY A 419 3.13 0.94 7.15
CA GLY A 419 3.81 -0.21 6.55
C GLY A 419 4.48 0.14 5.22
N ARG A 420 4.80 -0.88 4.42
CA ARG A 420 5.57 -0.71 3.17
C ARG A 420 4.87 0.10 2.07
N ALA A 421 3.54 0.29 2.20
CA ALA A 421 2.69 0.95 1.20
C ALA A 421 2.92 0.48 -0.25
N THR A 422 3.19 -0.82 -0.44
CA THR A 422 3.59 -1.35 -1.74
C THR A 422 2.57 -1.06 -2.83
N THR A 423 3.09 -0.56 -3.94
CA THR A 423 2.31 -0.24 -5.14
C THR A 423 2.99 -0.79 -6.36
N CYS A 424 2.22 -1.47 -7.20
CA CYS A 424 2.69 -2.00 -8.45
C CYS A 424 1.86 -1.42 -9.59
N TRP A 425 2.53 -0.89 -10.60
CA TRP A 425 1.92 -0.42 -11.83
C TRP A 425 2.35 -1.27 -13.01
N LYS A 426 1.45 -1.43 -13.96
CA LYS A 426 1.80 -1.75 -15.32
C LYS A 426 2.37 -0.49 -15.97
N ALA A 427 3.50 -0.63 -16.65
CA ALA A 427 4.21 0.50 -17.25
C ALA A 427 4.74 0.19 -18.64
N TYR A 428 5.12 1.23 -19.37
CA TYR A 428 5.62 1.14 -20.75
C TYR A 428 6.72 2.17 -21.01
N ARG A 429 7.79 1.79 -21.74
CA ARG A 429 8.88 2.70 -22.14
C ARG A 429 8.44 3.80 -23.12
N ASP A 430 7.42 3.50 -23.91
CA ASP A 430 6.81 4.42 -24.87
C ASP A 430 5.30 4.38 -24.65
N ARG A 431 4.55 5.38 -25.12
CA ARG A 431 3.08 5.41 -24.98
C ARG A 431 2.37 4.33 -25.80
N ASP A 432 3.11 3.62 -26.64
CA ASP A 432 2.63 2.49 -27.42
C ASP A 432 2.43 1.24 -26.55
N LYS A 433 1.18 1.02 -26.15
CA LYS A 433 0.75 -0.13 -25.33
C LYS A 433 0.86 -1.49 -26.04
N SER A 434 1.19 -1.51 -27.34
CA SER A 434 1.40 -2.76 -28.10
C SER A 434 2.81 -3.35 -27.91
N LYS A 435 3.72 -2.61 -27.28
CA LYS A 435 5.08 -3.05 -26.94
C LYS A 435 5.11 -3.81 -25.60
N SER A 436 6.28 -4.35 -25.25
CA SER A 436 6.52 -5.06 -23.99
C SER A 436 6.08 -4.21 -22.78
N ALA A 437 5.26 -4.81 -21.92
CA ALA A 437 4.82 -4.21 -20.67
C ALA A 437 5.87 -4.44 -19.58
N PHE A 438 6.07 -3.43 -18.75
CA PHE A 438 6.89 -3.48 -17.53
C PHE A 438 5.98 -3.54 -16.31
N ALA A 439 6.52 -4.05 -15.21
CA ALA A 439 5.93 -3.89 -13.88
C ALA A 439 6.84 -2.98 -13.06
N VAL A 440 6.35 -1.82 -12.67
CA VAL A 440 7.04 -0.91 -11.75
C VAL A 440 6.49 -1.17 -10.36
N LYS A 441 7.37 -1.43 -9.39
CA LYS A 441 7.02 -1.58 -7.99
C LYS A 441 7.69 -0.48 -7.18
N ASP A 442 6.89 0.21 -6.37
CA ASP A 442 7.33 1.17 -5.36
C ASP A 442 6.95 0.67 -3.97
N SER A 443 7.85 0.80 -3.01
CA SER A 443 7.58 0.46 -1.61
C SER A 443 8.62 1.06 -0.66
N TRP A 444 8.17 1.42 0.53
CA TRP A 444 9.06 1.75 1.64
C TRP A 444 9.78 0.49 2.12
N GLU A 445 11.09 0.61 2.28
CA GLU A 445 11.97 -0.46 2.74
C GLU A 445 12.56 -0.10 4.11
N ASP A 446 12.76 -1.13 4.92
CA ASP A 446 13.51 -0.99 6.17
C ASP A 446 15.00 -0.98 5.81
N GLU A 447 15.76 -0.03 6.35
CA GLU A 447 17.18 0.15 6.05
C GLU A 447 18.03 -1.08 6.38
N GLU A 448 17.57 -1.94 7.29
CA GLU A 448 18.28 -3.18 7.62
C GLU A 448 18.09 -4.30 6.56
N ARG A 449 17.19 -4.11 5.59
CA ARG A 449 16.88 -5.11 4.57
C ARG A 449 17.71 -4.90 3.31
N PRO A 450 18.15 -6.01 2.66
CA PRO A 450 18.78 -5.90 1.36
C PRO A 450 17.76 -5.44 0.31
N GLU A 451 18.22 -4.62 -0.63
CA GLU A 451 17.40 -4.10 -1.73
C GLU A 451 16.79 -5.24 -2.56
N GLU A 452 15.47 -5.23 -2.71
CA GLU A 452 14.73 -6.28 -3.42
C GLU A 452 15.17 -6.41 -4.89
N GLY A 453 15.55 -5.30 -5.52
CA GLY A 453 16.01 -5.28 -6.91
C GLY A 453 17.25 -6.16 -7.17
N LEU A 454 18.17 -6.24 -6.21
CA LEU A 454 19.35 -7.12 -6.29
C LEU A 454 18.96 -8.60 -6.26
N LEU A 455 17.88 -8.96 -5.56
CA LEU A 455 17.36 -10.32 -5.53
C LEU A 455 16.73 -10.67 -6.88
N LEU A 456 15.90 -9.79 -7.44
CA LEU A 456 15.30 -9.98 -8.77
C LEU A 456 16.36 -10.10 -9.86
N LYS A 457 17.44 -9.31 -9.77
CA LYS A 457 18.58 -9.41 -10.70
C LYS A 457 19.19 -10.81 -10.69
N LYS A 458 19.48 -11.36 -9.50
CA LYS A 458 20.02 -12.72 -9.36
C LYS A 458 19.08 -13.80 -9.92
N VAL A 459 17.77 -13.65 -9.67
CA VAL A 459 16.76 -14.58 -10.18
C VAL A 459 16.72 -14.56 -11.72
N THR A 460 16.86 -13.38 -12.32
CA THR A 460 16.89 -13.20 -13.77
C THR A 460 18.16 -13.78 -14.39
N GLU A 461 19.32 -13.53 -13.79
CA GLU A 461 20.61 -14.10 -14.20
C GLU A 461 20.63 -15.64 -14.11
N ALA A 462 19.87 -16.21 -13.17
CA ALA A 462 19.70 -17.65 -13.02
C ALA A 462 18.69 -18.26 -14.01
N GLY A 463 18.02 -17.45 -14.84
CA GLY A 463 17.06 -17.93 -15.85
C GLY A 463 15.81 -18.58 -15.25
N VAL A 464 15.38 -18.14 -14.06
CA VAL A 464 14.20 -18.72 -13.38
C VAL A 464 12.94 -18.34 -14.14
N GLU A 465 12.20 -19.34 -14.61
CA GLU A 465 10.93 -19.14 -15.30
C GLU A 465 9.79 -18.74 -14.34
N ASN A 466 8.79 -18.04 -14.87
CA ASN A 466 7.57 -17.60 -14.16
C ASN A 466 7.78 -16.56 -13.04
N VAL A 467 8.93 -15.89 -13.02
CA VAL A 467 9.19 -14.69 -12.20
C VAL A 467 9.36 -13.48 -13.12
N VAL A 468 9.04 -12.28 -12.63
CA VAL A 468 9.29 -11.04 -13.38
C VAL A 468 10.79 -10.89 -13.66
N GLU A 469 11.12 -10.58 -14.91
CA GLU A 469 12.51 -10.29 -15.30
C GLU A 469 12.94 -8.94 -14.73
N TYR A 470 14.12 -8.94 -14.13
CA TYR A 470 14.76 -7.73 -13.62
C TYR A 470 15.11 -6.79 -14.76
N TYR A 471 14.78 -5.51 -14.55
CA TYR A 471 15.11 -4.44 -15.48
C TYR A 471 15.95 -3.37 -14.80
N TYR A 472 15.44 -2.80 -13.72
CA TYR A 472 16.05 -1.67 -13.02
C TYR A 472 15.57 -1.62 -11.57
N HIS A 473 16.40 -1.07 -10.68
CA HIS A 473 16.00 -0.66 -9.33
C HIS A 473 16.83 0.54 -8.89
N GLU A 474 16.28 1.36 -8.00
CA GLU A 474 16.97 2.45 -7.35
C GLU A 474 16.36 2.75 -5.99
N THR A 475 17.14 3.39 -5.12
CA THR A 475 16.61 4.06 -3.94
C THR A 475 16.17 5.47 -4.35
N VAL A 476 14.89 5.78 -4.13
CA VAL A 476 14.32 7.05 -4.57
C VAL A 476 14.96 8.23 -3.86
N CYS A 477 15.40 9.21 -4.65
CA CYS A 477 16.01 10.44 -4.15
C CYS A 477 15.20 11.67 -4.59
N ASP A 478 15.13 12.68 -3.72
CA ASP A 478 14.60 14.01 -4.05
C ASP A 478 15.70 15.06 -3.90
N ARG A 479 16.01 15.77 -4.99
CA ARG A 479 17.13 16.73 -5.09
C ARG A 479 18.47 16.17 -4.59
N GLY A 480 18.71 14.88 -4.84
CA GLY A 480 19.94 14.18 -4.47
C GLY A 480 20.01 13.68 -3.03
N ALA A 481 18.96 13.89 -2.22
CA ALA A 481 18.83 13.29 -0.90
C ALA A 481 17.93 12.05 -0.97
N ILE A 482 18.30 10.97 -0.27
CA ILE A 482 17.46 9.79 -0.12
C ILE A 482 16.13 10.21 0.51
N VAL A 483 15.02 9.72 -0.04
CA VAL A 483 13.69 9.96 0.52
C VAL A 483 13.46 8.99 1.68
N ASP A 484 13.42 9.51 2.90
CA ASP A 484 13.05 8.76 4.11
C ASP A 484 11.91 9.45 4.88
N ILE A 485 11.23 8.70 5.74
CA ILE A 485 10.05 9.23 6.44
C ILE A 485 10.42 10.30 7.47
N ARG A 486 11.51 10.13 8.22
CA ARG A 486 11.85 11.03 9.32
C ARG A 486 12.40 12.37 8.84
N ASN A 487 13.38 12.36 7.95
CA ASN A 487 14.03 13.58 7.49
C ASN A 487 13.28 14.25 6.35
N ASN A 488 12.71 13.47 5.42
CA ASN A 488 12.07 14.05 4.23
C ASN A 488 10.58 14.29 4.44
N VAL A 489 9.82 13.28 4.86
CA VAL A 489 8.36 13.39 5.01
C VAL A 489 7.99 14.21 6.26
N ARG A 490 8.54 13.84 7.43
CA ARG A 490 8.38 14.56 8.70
C ARG A 490 9.31 15.75 8.85
N LYS A 491 10.09 16.10 7.81
CA LYS A 491 10.96 17.29 7.79
C LYS A 491 11.97 17.36 8.97
N GLY A 492 12.42 16.20 9.44
CA GLY A 492 13.37 16.07 10.54
C GLY A 492 12.76 16.37 11.92
N LEU A 493 11.45 16.18 12.09
CA LEU A 493 10.87 16.11 13.43
C LEU A 493 11.48 14.91 14.17
N ARG A 494 11.78 15.11 15.45
CA ARG A 494 12.41 14.10 16.29
C ARG A 494 11.33 13.27 16.96
N ASP A 495 11.33 11.97 16.72
CA ASP A 495 10.31 11.09 17.27
C ASP A 495 10.28 11.14 18.81
N GLU A 496 11.41 11.39 19.47
CA GLU A 496 11.50 11.46 20.94
C GLU A 496 10.81 12.69 21.56
N VAL A 497 10.37 13.64 20.73
CA VAL A 497 9.74 14.88 21.15
C VAL A 497 8.22 14.79 20.94
N GLY A 498 7.45 15.22 21.95
CA GLY A 498 6.00 15.14 21.96
C GLY A 498 5.51 14.12 22.98
N LYS A 499 4.27 13.64 22.82
CA LYS A 499 3.63 12.66 23.70
C LYS A 499 3.18 11.46 22.89
N TYR A 500 3.39 10.27 23.46
CA TYR A 500 2.86 9.02 22.93
C TYR A 500 1.59 8.63 23.69
N PRO A 501 0.40 8.92 23.15
CA PRO A 501 -0.84 8.85 23.94
C PRO A 501 -1.22 7.42 24.36
N PHE A 502 -0.66 6.40 23.71
CA PHE A 502 -0.94 4.99 24.00
C PHE A 502 0.21 4.25 24.70
N GLN A 503 1.38 4.87 24.86
CA GLN A 503 2.44 4.25 25.64
C GLN A 503 2.02 4.26 27.12
N ARG A 504 1.73 3.07 27.66
CA ARG A 504 1.57 2.90 29.10
C ARG A 504 2.86 3.32 29.76
N VAL A 505 2.77 4.35 30.59
CA VAL A 505 3.80 4.68 31.57
C VAL A 505 3.94 3.50 32.53
N TYR A 506 4.83 2.54 32.23
CA TYR A 506 5.33 1.58 33.20
C TYR A 506 6.30 2.30 34.12
N LEU A 507 5.81 3.25 34.92
CA LEU A 507 6.58 3.79 36.05
C LEU A 507 6.33 2.91 37.28
N ASN A 508 7.42 2.26 37.70
CA ASN A 508 7.70 1.78 39.05
C ASN A 508 6.87 0.60 39.59
N SER A 509 7.31 -0.61 39.23
CA SER A 509 7.08 -1.78 40.08
C SER A 509 8.31 -2.68 40.22
N HIS A 510 9.51 -2.12 40.34
CA HIS A 510 10.64 -2.79 41.00
C HIS A 510 11.20 -1.84 42.06
N LYS A 511 10.91 -2.21 43.31
CA LYS A 511 11.49 -1.66 44.53
C LYS A 511 12.98 -1.95 44.61
#